data_AF-A0ABD6SQ34-F1
#
_entry.id   AF-A0ABD6SQ34-F1
#
_cell.length_a   1.000
_cell.length_b   1.000
_cell.length_c   1.000
_cell.angle_alpha   90.00
_cell.angle_beta   90.00
_cell.angle_gamma   90.00
#
_symmetry.space_group_name_H-M   'P 1'
#
loop_
_entity.id
_entity.type
_entity.pdbx_description
1 polymer ?
#
loop_
_entity_poly.entity_id
_entity_poly.type
_entity_poly.pdbx_seq_one_letter_code
_entity_poly.pdbx_strand_id
1 'polypeptide(L)'
;MPGTPGKVTGGSSTKLGQNLLESMGLPRSASRKGYQAQHIIPKNLRNHPVLKKIGMDMDHADNGIFLPIPAKDPSALSRHRGFHSVYNNVVKDQLDKLNINQSIKELEQQVFELQQKLKKGTESGLPLYKSKVLEIGIEKFYKTKLNEEIKIWQRGGGATEELWERWINK
;
A
#
# COMPACT_ATOMS: atom_id res chain seq x y z
N MET A 1 8.22 -10.79 12.45
CA MET A 1 7.59 -9.45 12.37
C MET A 1 7.26 -8.97 13.77
N PRO A 2 7.31 -7.67 14.08
CA PRO A 2 6.98 -7.17 15.41
C PRO A 2 5.48 -7.32 15.70
N GLY A 3 5.17 -7.79 16.90
CA GLY A 3 3.79 -8.15 17.26
C GLY A 3 3.70 -9.04 18.49
N THR A 4 2.47 -9.39 18.86
CA THR A 4 2.19 -10.40 19.90
C THR A 4 1.17 -11.39 19.34
N PRO A 5 1.54 -12.66 19.12
CA PRO A 5 0.66 -13.66 18.51
C PRO A 5 -0.77 -13.64 19.07
N GLY A 6 -1.76 -13.73 18.18
CA GLY A 6 -3.18 -13.63 18.53
C GLY A 6 -3.72 -12.21 18.68
N LYS A 7 -2.88 -11.17 18.72
CA LYS A 7 -3.30 -9.78 18.96
C LYS A 7 -2.73 -8.80 17.93
N VAL A 8 -3.60 -8.32 17.01
CA VAL A 8 -3.25 -7.26 16.06
C VAL A 8 -3.39 -5.88 16.70
N THR A 9 -2.39 -5.01 16.55
CA THR A 9 -2.37 -3.63 17.11
C THR A 9 -2.10 -2.59 16.01
N GLY A 10 -2.26 -1.29 16.31
CA GLY A 10 -1.98 -0.17 15.36
C GLY A 10 -3.19 0.37 14.56
N GLY A 11 -3.04 0.62 13.26
CA GLY A 11 -4.09 1.00 12.31
C GLY A 11 -4.24 2.51 12.10
N SER A 12 -3.33 3.31 12.64
CA SER A 12 -3.32 4.78 12.53
C SER A 12 -2.22 5.24 11.58
N SER A 13 -2.61 5.80 10.44
CA SER A 13 -1.64 6.39 9.49
C SER A 13 -0.85 7.55 10.11
N THR A 14 -1.39 8.20 11.14
CA THR A 14 -0.65 9.18 11.94
C THR A 14 0.47 8.53 12.74
N LYS A 15 0.16 7.45 13.49
CA LYS A 15 1.15 6.73 14.30
C LYS A 15 2.20 6.03 13.44
N LEU A 16 1.78 5.39 12.34
CA LEU A 16 2.68 4.81 11.35
C LEU A 16 3.69 5.85 10.85
N GLY A 17 3.21 7.05 10.47
CA GLY A 17 4.11 8.10 9.99
C GLY A 17 5.08 8.61 11.05
N GLN A 18 4.69 8.64 12.33
CA GLN A 18 5.63 8.96 13.42
C GLN A 18 6.72 7.88 13.55
N ASN A 19 6.31 6.60 13.51
CA ASN A 19 7.24 5.46 13.60
C ASN A 19 8.19 5.42 12.40
N LEU A 20 7.73 5.78 11.19
CA LEU A 20 8.58 5.89 10.00
C LEU A 20 9.64 7.00 10.17
N LEU A 21 9.26 8.18 10.65
CA LEU A 21 10.22 9.27 10.91
C LEU A 21 11.29 8.83 11.91
N GLU A 22 10.86 8.20 13.01
CA GLU A 22 11.77 7.68 14.03
C GLU A 22 12.73 6.62 13.46
N SER A 23 12.24 5.69 12.63
CA SER A 23 13.10 4.69 11.97
C SER A 23 14.14 5.29 11.02
N MET A 24 13.90 6.51 10.52
CA MET A 24 14.82 7.26 9.68
C MET A 24 15.78 8.14 10.50
N GLY A 25 15.74 8.07 11.85
CA GLY A 25 16.52 8.93 12.74
C GLY A 25 16.00 10.36 12.85
N LEU A 26 14.76 10.62 12.43
CA LEU A 26 14.12 11.93 12.49
C LEU A 26 13.18 12.03 13.71
N PRO A 27 12.94 13.24 14.24
CA PRO A 27 11.93 13.44 15.26
C PRO A 27 10.55 12.97 14.79
N ARG A 28 9.80 12.29 15.67
CA ARG A 28 8.41 11.87 15.41
C ARG A 28 7.48 13.02 15.03
N SER A 29 7.84 14.26 15.39
CA SER A 29 7.12 15.50 15.08
C SER A 29 7.55 16.16 13.77
N ALA A 30 8.54 15.62 13.06
CA ALA A 30 9.05 16.22 11.83
C ALA A 30 7.96 16.35 10.76
N SER A 31 8.10 17.37 9.91
CA SER A 31 7.13 17.66 8.86
C SER A 31 7.11 16.56 7.80
N ARG A 32 5.90 16.17 7.41
CA ARG A 32 5.62 15.21 6.32
C ARG A 32 5.03 15.91 5.11
N LYS A 33 5.24 17.23 4.96
CA LYS A 33 4.64 18.04 3.90
C LYS A 33 4.98 17.42 2.53
N GLY A 34 3.95 17.15 1.74
CA GLY A 34 4.10 16.51 0.43
C GLY A 34 4.06 14.98 0.44
N TYR A 35 3.96 14.33 1.61
CA TYR A 35 3.96 12.87 1.73
C TYR A 35 2.83 12.37 2.64
N GLN A 36 2.43 11.11 2.44
CA GLN A 36 1.56 10.38 3.35
C GLN A 36 2.16 9.03 3.68
N ALA A 37 2.03 8.61 4.94
CA ALA A 37 2.36 7.26 5.35
C ALA A 37 1.32 6.28 4.77
N GLN A 38 1.80 5.32 4.00
CA GLN A 38 1.02 4.23 3.45
C GLN A 38 1.34 2.94 4.20
N HIS A 39 0.30 2.21 4.60
CA HIS A 39 0.40 0.87 5.14
C HIS A 39 0.64 -0.13 3.99
N ILE A 40 1.76 -0.87 4.01
CA ILE A 40 2.07 -1.89 3.01
C ILE A 40 1.08 -3.06 3.09
N ILE A 41 0.90 -3.66 4.28
CA ILE A 41 -0.28 -4.48 4.57
C ILE A 41 -1.39 -3.51 5.03
N PRO A 42 -2.47 -3.36 4.25
CA PRO A 42 -3.49 -2.36 4.50
C PRO A 42 -4.17 -2.52 5.86
N LYS A 43 -4.39 -1.40 6.56
CA LYS A 43 -5.04 -1.38 7.88
C LYS A 43 -6.45 -1.99 7.89
N ASN A 44 -7.19 -1.96 6.78
CA ASN A 44 -8.52 -2.57 6.67
C ASN A 44 -8.46 -4.10 6.69
N LEU A 45 -7.29 -4.70 6.46
CA LEU A 45 -7.08 -6.14 6.55
C LEU A 45 -6.66 -6.60 7.96
N ARG A 46 -6.59 -5.71 8.96
CA ARG A 46 -6.28 -6.05 10.36
C ARG A 46 -6.97 -7.32 10.86
N ASN A 47 -8.22 -7.54 10.45
CA ASN A 47 -9.02 -8.64 10.95
C ASN A 47 -8.76 -9.98 10.22
N HIS A 48 -7.84 -10.00 9.24
CA HIS A 48 -7.49 -11.18 8.48
C HIS A 48 -6.94 -12.30 9.40
N PRO A 49 -7.37 -13.56 9.25
CA PRO A 49 -6.98 -14.66 10.15
C PRO A 49 -5.47 -14.82 10.31
N VAL A 50 -4.71 -14.75 9.21
CA VAL A 50 -3.23 -14.83 9.24
C VAL A 50 -2.64 -13.71 10.09
N LEU A 51 -3.08 -12.46 9.89
CA LEU A 51 -2.54 -11.31 10.62
C LEU A 51 -2.87 -11.39 12.11
N LYS A 52 -4.07 -11.90 12.47
CA LYS A 52 -4.44 -12.20 13.86
C LYS A 52 -3.53 -13.26 14.46
N LYS A 53 -3.30 -14.36 13.74
CA LYS A 53 -2.47 -15.47 14.23
C LYS A 53 -1.05 -15.00 14.55
N ILE A 54 -0.41 -14.26 13.63
CA ILE A 54 0.94 -13.73 13.85
C ILE A 54 0.97 -12.52 14.79
N GLY A 55 -0.18 -11.86 15.02
CA GLY A 55 -0.27 -10.76 15.98
C GLY A 55 0.39 -9.46 15.53
N MET A 56 0.30 -9.16 14.24
CA MET A 56 1.02 -8.04 13.60
C MET A 56 0.71 -6.67 14.23
N ASP A 57 1.75 -5.84 14.47
CA ASP A 57 1.56 -4.40 14.67
C ASP A 57 1.44 -3.69 13.30
N MET A 58 0.23 -3.23 12.99
CA MET A 58 -0.06 -2.55 11.73
C MET A 58 0.69 -1.22 11.60
N ASP A 59 1.05 -0.55 12.71
CA ASP A 59 1.71 0.76 12.67
C ASP A 59 3.24 0.66 12.78
N HIS A 60 3.82 -0.55 12.79
CA HIS A 60 5.27 -0.70 12.78
C HIS A 60 5.89 -0.12 11.50
N ALA A 61 7.09 0.46 11.60
CA ALA A 61 7.77 1.11 10.48
C ALA A 61 8.00 0.16 9.29
N ASP A 62 8.27 -1.12 9.55
CA ASP A 62 8.41 -2.15 8.50
C ASP A 62 7.14 -2.35 7.65
N ASN A 63 5.97 -2.05 8.20
CA ASN A 63 4.70 -2.08 7.48
C ASN A 63 4.38 -0.76 6.78
N GLY A 64 5.33 0.17 6.71
CA GLY A 64 5.11 1.52 6.23
C GLY A 64 6.05 1.94 5.12
N ILE A 65 5.58 2.91 4.35
CA ILE A 65 6.40 3.72 3.44
C ILE A 65 5.82 5.13 3.34
N PHE A 66 6.69 6.13 3.20
CA PHE A 66 6.24 7.46 2.79
C PHE A 66 6.08 7.49 1.28
N LEU A 67 4.85 7.74 0.83
CA LEU A 67 4.57 7.96 -0.58
C LEU A 67 4.22 9.43 -0.82
N PRO A 68 4.72 10.03 -1.90
CA PRO A 68 4.40 11.40 -2.23
C PRO A 68 2.91 11.53 -2.52
N ILE A 69 2.31 12.61 -2.02
CA ILE A 69 0.93 12.95 -2.38
C ILE A 69 0.87 13.25 -3.90
N PRO A 70 -0.30 13.06 -4.54
CA PRO A 70 -0.45 13.40 -5.93
C PRO A 70 -0.09 14.86 -6.24
N ALA A 71 0.76 15.06 -7.24
CA ALA A 71 1.23 16.35 -7.74
C ALA A 71 1.37 16.29 -9.28
N LYS A 72 1.66 17.44 -9.92
CA LYS A 72 1.86 17.52 -11.37
C LYS A 72 3.19 16.91 -11.81
N ASP A 73 4.20 16.99 -10.96
CA ASP A 73 5.55 16.52 -11.30
C ASP A 73 5.60 15.00 -11.44
N PRO A 74 6.49 14.47 -12.30
CA PRO A 74 6.73 13.03 -12.34
C PRO A 74 7.26 12.52 -10.99
N SER A 75 7.05 11.24 -10.70
CA SER A 75 7.67 10.56 -9.56
C SER A 75 8.01 9.13 -9.94
N ALA A 76 9.17 8.67 -9.48
CA ALA A 76 9.53 7.26 -9.53
C ALA A 76 8.72 6.42 -8.53
N LEU A 77 8.21 7.05 -7.45
CA LEU A 77 7.40 6.39 -6.44
C LEU A 77 5.93 6.40 -6.81
N SER A 78 5.22 5.42 -6.27
CA SER A 78 3.76 5.41 -6.30
C SER A 78 3.20 6.63 -5.58
N ARG A 79 2.12 7.21 -6.12
CA ARG A 79 1.41 8.31 -5.45
C ARG A 79 0.37 7.76 -4.49
N HIS A 80 0.19 8.41 -3.34
CA HIS A 80 -0.78 7.97 -2.33
C HIS A 80 -1.65 9.12 -1.80
N ARG A 81 -2.98 8.92 -1.88
CA ARG A 81 -3.98 9.77 -1.20
C ARG A 81 -5.27 9.01 -0.91
N GLY A 82 -5.41 8.55 0.32
CA GLY A 82 -6.64 7.91 0.80
C GLY A 82 -6.73 6.43 0.43
N PHE A 83 -7.94 5.95 0.14
CA PHE A 83 -8.26 4.53 0.01
C PHE A 83 -8.07 4.00 -1.42
N HIS A 84 -7.50 2.80 -1.58
CA HIS A 84 -7.18 2.15 -2.85
C HIS A 84 -7.65 0.69 -2.88
N SER A 85 -8.85 0.43 -3.40
CA SER A 85 -9.45 -0.92 -3.34
C SER A 85 -8.68 -2.00 -4.08
N VAL A 86 -8.14 -1.70 -5.27
CA VAL A 86 -7.41 -2.69 -6.08
C VAL A 86 -6.21 -3.25 -5.33
N TYR A 87 -5.36 -2.36 -4.82
CA TYR A 87 -4.21 -2.77 -4.03
C TYR A 87 -4.64 -3.58 -2.80
N ASN A 88 -5.66 -3.11 -2.08
CA ASN A 88 -6.16 -3.80 -0.89
C ASN A 88 -6.70 -5.21 -1.20
N ASN A 89 -7.40 -5.38 -2.32
CA ASN A 89 -7.89 -6.68 -2.78
C ASN A 89 -6.72 -7.62 -3.07
N VAL A 90 -5.73 -7.16 -3.83
CA VAL A 90 -4.57 -7.99 -4.16
C VAL A 90 -3.83 -8.43 -2.89
N VAL A 91 -3.61 -7.53 -1.92
CA VAL A 91 -2.97 -7.92 -0.66
C VAL A 91 -3.82 -8.94 0.10
N LYS A 92 -5.14 -8.76 0.12
CA LYS A 92 -6.07 -9.73 0.73
C LYS A 92 -5.94 -11.10 0.06
N ASP A 93 -5.96 -11.15 -1.26
CA ASP A 93 -5.90 -12.40 -2.02
C ASP A 93 -4.56 -13.12 -1.82
N GLN A 94 -3.46 -12.39 -1.67
CA GLN A 94 -2.17 -12.98 -1.31
C GLN A 94 -2.14 -13.55 0.11
N LEU A 95 -2.80 -12.88 1.07
CA LEU A 95 -2.91 -13.39 2.43
C LEU A 95 -3.85 -14.61 2.51
N ASP A 96 -4.93 -14.64 1.72
CA ASP A 96 -5.87 -15.77 1.63
C ASP A 96 -5.20 -17.04 1.07
N LYS A 97 -4.14 -16.89 0.25
CA LYS A 97 -3.36 -18.01 -0.30
C LYS A 97 -2.44 -18.68 0.74
N LEU A 98 -2.22 -18.07 1.91
CA LEU A 98 -1.33 -18.62 2.93
C LEU A 98 -2.03 -19.74 3.73
N ASN A 99 -1.29 -20.81 4.02
CA ASN A 99 -1.81 -21.90 4.82
C ASN A 99 -1.81 -21.51 6.31
N ILE A 100 -2.97 -21.10 6.82
CA ILE A 100 -3.16 -20.66 8.21
C ILE A 100 -2.74 -21.71 9.26
N ASN A 101 -2.62 -22.99 8.90
CA ASN A 101 -2.20 -24.05 9.83
C ASN A 101 -0.69 -24.12 10.03
N GLN A 102 0.12 -23.41 9.24
CA GLN A 102 1.56 -23.32 9.44
C GLN A 102 1.92 -22.65 10.77
N SER A 103 3.18 -22.82 11.21
CA SER A 103 3.67 -22.20 12.43
C SER A 103 3.63 -20.66 12.32
N ILE A 104 3.59 -19.98 13.48
CA ILE A 104 3.65 -18.51 13.52
C ILE A 104 4.90 -17.99 12.81
N LYS A 105 6.06 -18.64 13.03
CA LYS A 105 7.34 -18.25 12.41
C LYS A 105 7.28 -18.32 10.88
N GLU A 106 6.71 -19.39 10.32
CA GLU A 106 6.56 -19.51 8.86
C GLU A 106 5.62 -18.45 8.29
N LEU A 107 4.46 -18.24 8.93
CA LEU A 107 3.51 -17.22 8.50
C LEU A 107 4.09 -15.80 8.60
N GLU A 108 4.85 -15.50 9.66
CA GLU A 108 5.55 -14.22 9.79
C GLU A 108 6.56 -14.01 8.66
N GLN A 109 7.32 -15.05 8.30
CA GLN A 109 8.28 -14.98 7.20
C GLN A 109 7.56 -14.73 5.86
N GLN A 110 6.48 -15.45 5.58
CA GLN A 110 5.69 -15.28 4.36
C GLN A 110 5.04 -13.89 4.26
N VAL A 111 4.48 -13.38 5.36
CA VAL A 111 3.89 -12.04 5.38
C VAL A 111 4.97 -10.98 5.24
N PHE A 112 6.15 -11.16 5.84
CA PHE A 112 7.28 -10.27 5.66
C PHE A 112 7.77 -10.25 4.20
N GLU A 113 7.90 -11.40 3.55
CA GLU A 113 8.27 -11.48 2.14
C GLU A 113 7.25 -10.79 1.23
N LEU A 114 5.95 -11.01 1.49
CA LEU A 114 4.87 -10.29 0.81
C LEU A 114 5.01 -8.78 1.01
N GLN A 115 5.28 -8.31 2.23
CA GLN A 115 5.55 -6.90 2.51
C GLN A 115 6.70 -6.35 1.67
N GLN A 116 7.83 -7.06 1.57
CA GLN A 116 8.98 -6.59 0.80
C GLN A 116 8.66 -6.49 -0.70
N LYS A 117 7.96 -7.49 -1.27
CA LYS A 117 7.54 -7.47 -2.68
C LYS A 117 6.61 -6.29 -2.99
N LEU A 118 5.62 -6.07 -2.12
CA LEU A 118 4.68 -4.96 -2.23
C LEU A 118 5.39 -3.61 -2.12
N LYS A 119 6.28 -3.46 -1.12
CA LYS A 119 7.07 -2.24 -0.91
C LYS A 119 7.92 -1.92 -2.14
N LYS A 120 8.65 -2.90 -2.68
CA LYS A 120 9.44 -2.74 -3.90
C LYS A 120 8.57 -2.32 -5.10
N GLY A 121 7.36 -2.86 -5.22
CA GLY A 121 6.40 -2.44 -6.24
C GLY A 121 6.01 -0.98 -6.09
N THR A 122 5.72 -0.54 -4.87
CA THR A 122 5.40 0.86 -4.61
C THR A 122 6.58 1.80 -4.88
N GLU A 123 7.80 1.38 -4.54
CA GLU A 123 9.04 2.10 -4.81
C GLU A 123 9.37 2.18 -6.31
N SER A 124 8.90 1.20 -7.09
CA SER A 124 9.03 1.15 -8.55
C SER A 124 7.89 1.86 -9.28
N GLY A 125 7.02 2.56 -8.56
CA GLY A 125 5.97 3.38 -9.16
C GLY A 125 4.70 2.65 -9.57
N LEU A 126 4.48 1.40 -9.13
CA LEU A 126 3.26 0.67 -9.48
C LEU A 126 2.01 1.41 -8.94
N PRO A 127 1.02 1.69 -9.79
CA PRO A 127 -0.13 2.47 -9.37
C PRO A 127 -0.93 1.73 -8.30
N LEU A 128 -1.44 2.47 -7.30
CA LEU A 128 -2.36 1.94 -6.28
C LEU A 128 -3.83 2.08 -6.69
N TYR A 129 -4.15 3.00 -7.60
CA TYR A 129 -5.51 3.39 -7.97
C TYR A 129 -5.83 3.01 -9.42
N LYS A 130 -7.08 2.62 -9.68
CA LYS A 130 -7.60 2.44 -11.05
C LYS A 130 -7.49 3.72 -11.87
N SER A 131 -7.29 3.56 -13.17
CA SER A 131 -7.35 4.66 -14.12
C SER A 131 -8.80 4.95 -14.49
N LYS A 132 -9.27 6.17 -14.26
CA LYS A 132 -10.53 6.65 -14.83
C LYS A 132 -10.40 6.90 -16.33
N VAL A 133 -9.21 7.18 -16.83
CA VAL A 133 -9.00 7.43 -18.28
C VAL A 133 -9.21 6.15 -19.09
N LEU A 134 -8.72 5.01 -18.60
CA LEU A 134 -8.95 3.73 -19.26
C LEU A 134 -10.45 3.36 -19.25
N GLU A 135 -11.15 3.61 -18.14
CA GLU A 135 -12.60 3.36 -18.04
C GLU A 135 -13.42 4.24 -19.02
N ILE A 136 -13.00 5.49 -19.21
CA ILE A 136 -13.71 6.46 -20.07
C ILE A 136 -13.35 6.30 -21.55
N GLY A 137 -12.20 5.70 -21.85
CA GLY A 137 -11.60 5.64 -23.18
C GLY A 137 -10.75 6.87 -23.49
N ILE A 138 -9.54 6.64 -24.01
CA ILE A 138 -8.53 7.70 -24.25
C ILE A 138 -9.06 8.79 -25.18
N GLU A 139 -9.73 8.40 -26.26
CA GLU A 139 -10.27 9.34 -27.25
C GLU A 139 -11.32 10.27 -26.66
N LYS A 140 -12.27 9.71 -25.89
CA LYS A 140 -13.33 10.47 -25.22
C LYS A 140 -12.74 11.40 -24.16
N PHE A 141 -11.76 10.92 -23.39
CA PHE A 141 -11.09 11.70 -22.36
C PHE A 141 -10.47 13.01 -22.88
N TYR A 142 -9.81 12.97 -24.04
CA TYR A 142 -9.23 14.17 -24.65
C TYR A 142 -10.28 15.05 -25.35
N LYS A 143 -11.31 14.45 -25.98
CA LYS A 143 -12.36 15.20 -26.69
C LYS A 143 -13.26 16.02 -25.75
N THR A 144 -13.50 15.57 -24.52
CA THR A 144 -14.47 16.20 -23.61
C THR A 144 -13.84 17.11 -22.55
N LYS A 145 -12.57 17.50 -22.69
CA LYS A 145 -11.82 18.29 -21.68
C LYS A 145 -11.81 17.69 -20.26
N LEU A 146 -12.07 16.39 -20.11
CA LEU A 146 -12.00 15.70 -18.81
C LEU A 146 -10.57 15.65 -18.25
N ASN A 147 -9.58 15.94 -19.09
CA ASN A 147 -8.21 16.25 -18.72
C ASN A 147 -8.05 17.54 -17.89
N GLU A 148 -9.12 18.27 -17.61
CA GLU A 148 -9.10 19.41 -16.67
C GLU A 148 -9.85 19.05 -15.37
N GLU A 149 -10.86 18.17 -15.45
CA GLU A 149 -11.75 17.81 -14.34
C GLU A 149 -11.29 16.59 -13.51
N ILE A 150 -10.78 15.55 -14.18
CA ILE A 150 -10.36 14.31 -13.51
C ILE A 150 -9.04 14.56 -12.79
N LYS A 151 -8.84 14.10 -11.57
CA LYS A 151 -7.58 14.36 -10.86
C LYS A 151 -6.42 13.61 -11.52
N ILE A 152 -5.22 14.19 -11.60
CA ILE A 152 -4.07 13.65 -12.37
C ILE A 152 -3.76 12.17 -12.05
N TRP A 153 -3.85 11.76 -10.80
CA TRP A 153 -3.59 10.39 -10.36
C TRP A 153 -4.66 9.38 -10.77
N GLN A 154 -5.79 9.84 -11.30
CA GLN A 154 -6.82 9.01 -11.92
C GLN A 154 -6.62 8.89 -13.44
N ARG A 155 -5.56 9.52 -14.00
CA ARG A 155 -5.36 9.63 -15.46
C ARG A 155 -4.35 8.66 -16.08
N GLY A 156 -3.40 8.11 -15.30
CA GLY A 156 -2.34 7.22 -15.80
C GLY A 156 -2.73 5.74 -15.80
N GLY A 157 -1.87 4.85 -16.32
CA GLY A 157 -2.06 3.39 -16.53
C GLY A 157 -2.32 2.58 -15.27
N GLY A 158 -3.43 2.89 -14.60
CA GLY A 158 -3.74 2.60 -13.21
C GLY A 158 -3.72 1.14 -12.81
N ALA A 159 -3.86 0.94 -11.50
CA ALA A 159 -3.81 -0.35 -10.85
C ALA A 159 -4.84 -1.30 -11.44
N THR A 160 -4.37 -2.48 -11.85
CA THR A 160 -5.21 -3.66 -12.04
C THR A 160 -4.74 -4.75 -11.07
N GLU A 161 -5.63 -5.67 -10.73
CA GLU A 161 -5.27 -6.81 -9.88
C GLU A 161 -4.19 -7.65 -10.59
N GLU A 162 -4.37 -7.94 -11.88
CA GLU A 162 -3.39 -8.63 -12.73
C GLU A 162 -1.99 -7.98 -12.71
N LEU A 163 -1.90 -6.66 -12.79
CA LEU A 163 -0.61 -5.95 -12.78
C LEU A 163 0.16 -6.22 -11.48
N TRP A 164 -0.52 -6.10 -10.34
CA TRP A 164 0.08 -6.35 -9.04
C TRP A 164 0.37 -7.82 -8.80
N GLU A 165 -0.52 -8.73 -9.23
CA GLU A 165 -0.27 -10.17 -9.15
C GLU A 165 0.96 -10.56 -9.97
N ARG A 166 1.07 -10.06 -11.21
CA ARG A 166 2.26 -10.28 -12.05
C ARG A 166 3.52 -9.73 -11.40
N TRP A 167 3.45 -8.62 -10.67
CA TRP A 167 4.59 -8.08 -9.95
C TRP A 167 5.02 -8.97 -8.77
N ILE A 168 4.07 -9.42 -7.96
CA ILE A 168 4.32 -10.22 -6.76
C ILE A 168 4.89 -11.61 -7.12
N ASN A 169 4.54 -12.12 -8.30
CA ASN A 169 4.97 -13.43 -8.80
C ASN A 169 6.25 -13.39 -9.68
N LYS A 170 6.90 -12.24 -9.84
CA LYS A 170 8.25 -12.16 -10.42
C LYS A 170 9.30 -12.62 -9.41
#